data_AF-A0A0Q5ZVI1-F1
#
_entry.id   AF-A0A0Q5ZVI1-F1
#
_cell.length_a   1.000
_cell.length_b   1.000
_cell.length_c   1.000
_cell.angle_alpha   90.00
_cell.angle_beta   90.00
_cell.angle_gamma   90.00
#
_symmetry.space_group_name_H-M   'P 1'
#
loop_
_entity.id
_entity.type
_entity.pdbx_description
1 polymer ?
#
loop_
_entity_poly.entity_id
_entity_poly.type
_entity_poly.pdbx_seq_one_letter_code
_entity_poly.pdbx_strand_id
1 'polypeptide(L)'
;MKHYTYCYQCNEEDRGDSIAIGEINSNLIAICECKNGHRFISGLMHELFDILYLSALDSFFNGSYSESVMSFTASLERTYEFFIKVTMLKEEITLESIDSFWKELKNQSERQIGAFCSQYLKVSKTSWHLNTDMVSFRNNVIHKGYIATSDEVKKYANYTTSLQMTILNILKSEFSEECTKLYFHQKEVNSSSTKELQKKTKLQFVATGHPSILKWDIPGSQDLTIDEAIEDYKRIYEKFKK
;
A
#
# COMPACT_ATOMS: atom_id res chain seq x y z
N MET A 1 -2.09 10.87 5.14
CA MET A 1 -0.66 10.57 5.41
C MET A 1 0.21 11.65 4.79
N LYS A 2 1.29 12.05 5.48
CA LYS A 2 2.33 12.92 4.91
C LYS A 2 3.28 12.10 4.01
N HIS A 3 3.45 12.55 2.78
CA HIS A 3 4.52 12.12 1.88
C HIS A 3 5.76 12.97 2.13
N TYR A 4 6.91 12.32 2.20
CA TYR A 4 8.21 12.96 2.30
C TYR A 4 9.01 12.55 1.08
N THR A 5 9.66 13.48 0.38
CA THR A 5 10.50 13.14 -0.77
C THR A 5 11.61 14.17 -0.90
N TYR A 6 12.73 13.80 -1.52
CA TYR A 6 13.74 14.78 -1.90
C TYR A 6 13.17 15.75 -2.94
N CYS A 7 13.51 17.02 -2.80
CA CYS A 7 13.15 18.06 -3.76
C CYS A 7 14.08 17.98 -4.97
N TYR A 8 13.54 17.56 -6.12
CA TYR A 8 14.33 17.45 -7.36
C TYR A 8 14.94 18.80 -7.79
N GLN A 9 14.21 19.91 -7.62
CA GLN A 9 14.73 21.24 -7.99
C GLN A 9 15.90 21.66 -7.09
N CYS A 10 15.85 21.39 -5.78
CA CYS A 10 17.00 21.67 -4.92
C CYS A 10 18.23 20.85 -5.29
N ASN A 11 18.03 19.61 -5.75
CA ASN A 11 19.11 18.77 -6.23
C ASN A 11 19.70 19.31 -7.55
N GLU A 12 18.85 19.72 -8.50
CA GLU A 12 19.29 20.36 -9.76
C GLU A 12 20.03 21.69 -9.54
N GLU A 13 19.66 22.45 -8.52
CA GLU A 13 20.28 23.73 -8.16
C GLU A 13 21.47 23.59 -7.19
N ASP A 14 21.87 22.37 -6.85
CA ASP A 14 22.96 22.07 -5.90
C ASP A 14 22.78 22.76 -4.53
N ARG A 15 21.52 22.90 -4.08
CA ARG A 15 21.15 23.49 -2.78
C ARG A 15 21.12 22.46 -1.64
N GLY A 16 21.67 21.26 -1.89
CA GLY A 16 21.67 20.11 -1.00
C GLY A 16 20.32 19.37 -0.91
N ASP A 17 20.31 18.32 -0.10
CA ASP A 17 19.16 17.42 0.10
C ASP A 17 18.04 18.08 0.91
N SER A 18 17.22 18.90 0.24
CA SER A 18 16.03 19.49 0.81
C SER A 18 14.84 18.52 0.72
N ILE A 19 14.12 18.33 1.83
CA ILE A 19 12.90 17.51 1.87
C ILE A 19 11.70 18.36 1.46
N ALA A 20 10.92 17.83 0.54
CA ALA A 20 9.59 18.32 0.18
C ALA A 20 8.53 17.44 0.85
N ILE A 21 7.47 18.08 1.37
CA ILE A 21 6.41 17.42 2.11
C ILE A 21 5.08 17.71 1.42
N GLY A 22 4.21 16.71 1.30
CA GLY A 22 2.87 16.85 0.75
C GLY A 22 1.87 15.88 1.38
N GLU A 23 0.58 16.10 1.13
CA GLU A 23 -0.48 15.17 1.57
C GLU A 23 -0.89 14.25 0.42
N ILE A 24 -0.86 12.94 0.67
CA ILE A 24 -1.24 11.92 -0.32
C ILE A 24 -2.75 11.79 -0.34
N ASN A 25 -3.34 11.80 -1.53
CA ASN A 25 -4.75 11.47 -1.73
C ASN A 25 -4.95 10.03 -2.25
N SER A 26 -6.20 9.64 -2.48
CA SER A 26 -6.57 8.29 -2.92
C SER A 26 -6.01 7.89 -4.31
N ASN A 27 -5.52 8.84 -5.10
CA ASN A 27 -4.87 8.58 -6.39
C ASN A 27 -3.35 8.44 -6.26
N LEU A 28 -2.83 8.37 -5.02
CA LEU A 28 -1.40 8.25 -4.71
C LEU A 28 -0.56 9.41 -5.27
N ILE A 29 -1.15 10.60 -5.32
CA ILE A 29 -0.49 11.85 -5.70
C ILE A 29 -0.50 12.85 -4.55
N ALA A 30 0.54 13.68 -4.47
CA ALA A 30 0.67 14.75 -3.50
C ALA A 30 1.24 16.02 -4.16
N ILE A 31 0.75 17.20 -3.79
CA ILE A 31 1.48 18.45 -4.06
C ILE A 31 2.49 18.61 -2.93
N CYS A 32 3.77 18.55 -3.25
CA CYS A 32 4.85 18.66 -2.29
C CYS A 32 5.47 20.05 -2.32
N GLU A 33 5.87 20.54 -1.15
CA GLU A 33 6.57 21.81 -0.98
C GLU A 33 7.79 21.62 -0.08
N CYS A 34 8.93 22.20 -0.46
CA CYS A 34 10.15 22.18 0.36
C CYS A 34 10.41 23.53 1.04
N LYS A 35 11.34 23.57 2.00
CA LYS A 35 11.72 24.80 2.74
C LYS A 35 12.20 25.97 1.86
N ASN A 36 12.63 25.70 0.63
CA ASN A 36 13.09 26.70 -0.33
C ASN A 36 11.95 27.24 -1.22
N GLY A 37 10.70 26.83 -0.98
CA GLY A 37 9.52 27.30 -1.73
C GLY A 37 9.25 26.57 -3.05
N HIS A 38 10.07 25.58 -3.42
CA HIS A 38 9.81 24.74 -4.58
C HIS A 38 8.57 23.89 -4.38
N ARG A 39 7.73 23.80 -5.41
CA ARG A 39 6.48 23.05 -5.41
C ARG A 39 6.40 22.18 -6.65
N PHE A 40 5.93 20.95 -6.47
CA PHE A 40 5.76 19.99 -7.57
C PHE A 40 4.70 18.94 -7.23
N ILE A 41 4.19 18.27 -8.26
CA ILE A 41 3.30 17.14 -8.09
C ILE A 41 4.17 15.89 -7.99
N SER A 42 4.07 15.19 -6.87
CA SER A 42 4.71 13.91 -6.63
C SER A 42 3.70 12.78 -6.84
N GLY A 43 4.05 11.80 -7.67
CA GLY A 43 3.31 10.54 -7.79
C GLY A 43 4.06 9.41 -7.10
N LEU A 44 3.37 8.68 -6.22
CA LEU A 44 3.93 7.51 -5.55
C LEU A 44 3.85 6.30 -6.48
N MET A 45 5.00 5.66 -6.68
CA MET A 45 5.19 4.50 -7.55
C MET A 45 4.95 3.17 -6.84
N HIS A 46 3.97 3.13 -5.93
CA HIS A 46 3.61 1.96 -5.13
C HIS A 46 2.18 1.51 -5.38
N GLU A 47 1.89 0.28 -4.97
CA GLU A 47 0.53 -0.23 -4.86
C GLU A 47 -0.16 0.32 -3.60
N LEU A 48 -1.49 0.41 -3.63
CA LEU A 48 -2.24 1.00 -2.52
C LEU A 48 -2.07 0.21 -1.20
N PHE A 49 -1.92 -1.11 -1.26
CA PHE A 49 -1.69 -1.91 -0.06
C PHE A 49 -0.38 -1.54 0.64
N ASP A 50 0.68 -1.19 -0.10
CA ASP A 50 1.96 -0.76 0.47
C ASP A 50 1.82 0.55 1.23
N ILE A 51 1.09 1.51 0.64
CA ILE A 51 0.86 2.82 1.25
C ILE A 51 0.01 2.70 2.51
N LEU A 52 -0.98 1.81 2.51
CA LEU A 52 -1.77 1.51 3.71
C LEU A 52 -0.96 0.80 4.79
N TYR A 53 -0.03 -0.07 4.40
CA TYR A 53 0.90 -0.73 5.33
C TYR A 53 1.83 0.29 6.01
N LEU A 54 2.39 1.20 5.20
CA LEU A 54 3.13 2.37 5.67
C LEU A 54 2.31 3.22 6.66
N SER A 55 1.02 3.39 6.39
CA SER A 55 0.11 4.16 7.24
C SER A 55 -0.10 3.47 8.58
N ALA A 56 -0.19 2.14 8.55
CA ALA A 56 -0.34 1.34 9.75
C ALA A 56 0.86 1.46 10.69
N LEU A 57 2.07 1.45 10.14
CA LEU A 57 3.30 1.68 10.89
C LEU A 57 3.38 3.11 11.41
N ASP A 58 3.05 4.11 10.59
CA ASP A 58 3.01 5.52 11.01
C ASP A 58 2.09 5.74 12.22
N SER A 59 0.86 5.23 12.15
CA SER A 59 -0.11 5.30 13.25
C SER A 59 0.37 4.53 14.48
N PHE A 60 1.04 3.38 14.31
CA PHE A 60 1.61 2.61 15.41
C PHE A 60 2.65 3.44 16.18
N PHE A 61 3.59 4.08 15.47
CA PHE A 61 4.65 4.89 16.09
C PHE A 61 4.13 6.18 16.72
N ASN A 62 3.02 6.72 16.22
CA ASN A 62 2.38 7.91 16.79
C ASN A 62 1.44 7.58 17.97
N GLY A 63 1.32 6.31 18.38
CA GLY A 63 0.41 5.88 19.46
C GLY A 63 -1.07 5.79 19.07
N SER A 64 -1.39 5.97 17.78
CA SER A 64 -2.74 5.85 17.22
C SER A 64 -3.09 4.38 16.92
N TYR A 65 -3.21 3.58 17.97
CA TYR A 65 -3.32 2.11 17.85
C TYR A 65 -4.56 1.61 17.10
N SER A 66 -5.73 2.21 17.29
CA SER A 66 -6.94 1.81 16.54
C SER A 66 -6.80 2.09 15.04
N GLU A 67 -6.20 3.24 14.69
CA GLU A 67 -5.92 3.60 13.29
C GLU A 67 -4.88 2.66 12.67
N SER A 68 -3.89 2.24 13.46
CA SER A 68 -2.90 1.24 13.03
C SER A 68 -3.57 -0.10 12.68
N VAL A 69 -4.44 -0.63 13.56
CA VAL A 69 -5.20 -1.86 13.31
C VAL A 69 -6.10 -1.73 12.07
N MET A 70 -6.78 -0.60 11.91
CA MET A 70 -7.58 -0.31 10.72
C MET A 70 -6.73 -0.31 9.45
N SER A 71 -5.57 0.33 9.47
CA SER A 71 -4.69 0.47 8.32
C SER A 71 -4.02 -0.84 7.92
N PHE A 72 -3.59 -1.68 8.89
CA PHE A 72 -3.10 -3.04 8.62
C PHE A 72 -4.19 -3.90 7.97
N THR A 73 -5.43 -3.80 8.47
CA THR A 73 -6.57 -4.52 7.89
C THR A 73 -6.83 -4.06 6.46
N ALA A 74 -6.89 -2.75 6.22
CA ALA A 74 -7.13 -2.19 4.91
C ALA A 74 -6.02 -2.54 3.91
N SER A 75 -4.76 -2.58 4.37
CA SER A 75 -3.62 -3.03 3.58
C SER A 75 -3.79 -4.48 3.12
N LEU A 76 -4.11 -5.40 4.04
CA LEU A 76 -4.37 -6.81 3.72
C LEU A 76 -5.56 -6.98 2.76
N GLU A 77 -6.64 -6.22 2.93
CA GLU A 77 -7.78 -6.24 2.02
C GLU A 77 -7.43 -5.78 0.60
N ARG A 78 -6.59 -4.74 0.46
CA ARG A 78 -6.09 -4.31 -0.84
C ARG A 78 -5.10 -5.32 -1.43
N THR A 79 -4.38 -6.08 -0.61
CA THR A 79 -3.58 -7.23 -1.10
C THR A 79 -4.47 -8.35 -1.64
N TYR A 80 -5.63 -8.63 -1.02
CA TYR A 80 -6.61 -9.58 -1.57
C TYR A 80 -7.15 -9.14 -2.93
N GLU A 81 -7.52 -7.86 -3.05
CA GLU A 81 -7.94 -7.26 -4.32
C GLU A 81 -6.87 -7.42 -5.40
N PHE A 82 -5.63 -7.06 -5.08
CA PHE A 82 -4.52 -7.16 -6.02
C PHE A 82 -4.33 -8.61 -6.48
N PHE A 83 -4.35 -9.57 -5.56
CA PHE A 83 -4.26 -10.99 -5.88
C PHE A 83 -5.36 -11.44 -6.84
N ILE A 84 -6.63 -11.12 -6.56
CA ILE A 84 -7.76 -11.49 -7.42
C ILE A 84 -7.57 -10.95 -8.84
N LYS A 85 -7.19 -9.67 -8.97
CA LYS A 85 -7.01 -9.02 -10.27
C LYS A 85 -5.86 -9.64 -11.05
N VAL A 86 -4.74 -9.91 -10.38
CA VAL A 86 -3.56 -10.53 -10.99
C VAL A 86 -3.86 -11.96 -11.45
N THR A 87 -4.56 -12.77 -10.65
CA THR A 87 -4.89 -14.14 -11.06
C THR A 87 -5.92 -14.17 -12.20
N MET A 88 -6.85 -13.21 -12.24
CA MET A 88 -7.76 -13.05 -13.40
C MET A 88 -7.01 -12.68 -14.67
N LEU A 89 -5.99 -11.81 -14.60
CA LEU A 89 -5.14 -11.49 -15.74
C LEU A 89 -4.39 -12.72 -16.26
N LYS A 90 -3.96 -13.62 -15.37
CA LYS A 90 -3.32 -14.88 -15.75
C LYS A 90 -4.23 -15.76 -16.61
N GLU A 91 -5.54 -15.67 -16.36
CA GLU A 91 -6.59 -16.38 -17.09
C GLU A 91 -7.03 -15.65 -18.36
N GLU A 92 -6.23 -14.69 -18.84
CA GLU A 92 -6.46 -13.92 -20.05
C GLU A 92 -7.76 -13.08 -20.03
N ILE A 93 -8.30 -12.81 -18.84
CA ILE A 93 -9.42 -11.89 -18.66
C ILE A 93 -8.90 -10.46 -18.89
N THR A 94 -9.58 -9.69 -19.74
CA THR A 94 -9.13 -8.32 -20.08
C THR A 94 -9.24 -7.36 -18.89
N LEU A 95 -8.37 -6.36 -18.85
CA LEU A 95 -8.36 -5.33 -17.81
C LEU A 95 -9.70 -4.59 -17.71
N GLU A 96 -10.37 -4.32 -18.82
CA GLU A 96 -11.69 -3.68 -18.85
C GLU A 96 -12.76 -4.55 -18.20
N SER A 97 -12.69 -5.87 -18.45
CA SER A 97 -13.61 -6.84 -17.86
C SER A 97 -13.38 -6.97 -16.35
N ILE A 98 -12.12 -6.99 -15.92
CA ILE A 98 -11.73 -6.99 -14.50
C ILE A 98 -12.20 -5.71 -13.82
N ASP A 99 -12.01 -4.54 -14.42
CA ASP A 99 -12.47 -3.27 -13.86
C ASP A 99 -13.99 -3.20 -13.75
N SER A 100 -14.71 -3.70 -14.77
CA SER A 100 -16.16 -3.81 -14.75
C SER A 100 -16.64 -4.72 -13.61
N PHE A 101 -16.05 -5.91 -13.48
CA PHE A 101 -16.31 -6.83 -12.38
C PHE A 101 -16.02 -6.18 -11.01
N TRP A 102 -14.88 -5.51 -10.88
CA TRP A 102 -14.46 -4.92 -9.60
C TRP A 102 -15.37 -3.78 -9.14
N LYS A 103 -15.99 -3.02 -10.06
CA LYS A 103 -16.96 -1.96 -9.72
C LYS A 103 -18.12 -2.47 -8.86
N GLU A 104 -18.56 -3.71 -9.07
CA GLU A 104 -19.65 -4.35 -8.32
C GLU A 104 -19.19 -4.87 -6.94
N LEU A 105 -17.91 -5.24 -6.81
CA LEU A 105 -17.34 -5.85 -5.59
C LEU A 105 -16.69 -4.85 -4.63
N LYS A 106 -16.19 -3.71 -5.14
CA LYS A 106 -15.30 -2.79 -4.38
C LYS A 106 -15.86 -2.29 -3.03
N ASN A 107 -17.19 -2.28 -2.86
CA ASN A 107 -17.87 -1.83 -1.64
C ASN A 107 -18.38 -2.98 -0.74
N GLN A 108 -18.04 -4.23 -1.05
CA GLN A 108 -18.56 -5.42 -0.39
C GLN A 108 -17.42 -6.31 0.13
N SER A 109 -16.88 -5.98 1.30
CA SER A 109 -15.70 -6.65 1.88
C SER A 109 -15.90 -8.16 2.04
N GLU A 110 -17.08 -8.62 2.44
CA GLU A 110 -17.42 -10.05 2.54
C GLU A 110 -17.39 -10.77 1.17
N ARG A 111 -17.81 -10.09 0.10
CA ARG A 111 -17.73 -10.65 -1.26
C ARG A 111 -16.29 -10.66 -1.77
N GLN A 112 -15.50 -9.64 -1.43
CA GLN A 112 -14.07 -9.59 -1.77
C GLN A 112 -13.32 -10.76 -1.13
N ILE A 113 -13.52 -11.03 0.17
CA ILE A 113 -12.86 -12.16 0.84
C ILE A 113 -13.31 -13.51 0.25
N GLY A 114 -14.59 -13.67 -0.09
CA GLY A 114 -15.09 -14.89 -0.74
C GLY A 114 -14.48 -15.11 -2.14
N ALA A 115 -14.38 -14.05 -2.94
CA ALA A 115 -13.70 -14.08 -4.24
C ALA A 115 -12.21 -14.44 -4.08
N PHE A 116 -11.53 -13.81 -3.11
CA PHE A 116 -10.14 -14.10 -2.79
C PHE A 116 -9.94 -15.55 -2.37
N CYS A 117 -10.73 -16.08 -1.43
CA CYS A 117 -10.60 -17.46 -0.95
C CYS A 117 -10.76 -18.47 -2.10
N SER A 118 -11.68 -18.19 -3.02
CA SER A 118 -11.93 -19.04 -4.20
C SER A 118 -10.73 -19.03 -5.16
N GLN A 119 -10.20 -17.84 -5.47
CA GLN A 119 -9.01 -17.66 -6.31
C GLN A 119 -7.77 -18.28 -5.66
N TYR A 120 -7.57 -18.05 -4.36
CA TYR A 120 -6.45 -18.58 -3.59
C TYR A 120 -6.46 -20.10 -3.57
N LEU A 121 -7.62 -20.74 -3.35
CA LEU A 121 -7.75 -22.20 -3.42
C LEU A 121 -7.40 -22.73 -4.83
N LYS A 122 -7.83 -22.03 -5.88
CA LYS A 122 -7.52 -22.41 -7.27
C LYS A 122 -6.01 -22.39 -7.54
N VAL A 123 -5.31 -21.36 -7.08
CA VAL A 123 -3.87 -21.18 -7.28
C VAL A 123 -3.05 -22.10 -6.36
N SER A 124 -3.22 -21.97 -5.04
CA SER A 124 -2.39 -22.64 -4.03
C SER A 124 -2.77 -24.09 -3.73
N LYS A 125 -3.93 -24.55 -4.21
CA LYS A 125 -4.56 -25.84 -3.85
C LYS A 125 -4.81 -26.01 -2.35
N THR A 126 -4.78 -24.91 -1.59
CA THR A 126 -4.97 -24.90 -0.14
C THR A 126 -6.05 -23.89 0.24
N SER A 127 -6.87 -24.23 1.22
CA SER A 127 -7.90 -23.32 1.73
C SER A 127 -7.29 -22.18 2.54
N TRP A 128 -7.77 -20.96 2.30
CA TRP A 128 -7.39 -19.80 3.11
C TRP A 128 -8.21 -19.77 4.40
N HIS A 129 -7.54 -19.56 5.52
CA HIS A 129 -8.19 -19.50 6.84
C HIS A 129 -7.71 -18.28 7.62
N LEU A 130 -8.68 -17.53 8.15
CA LEU A 130 -8.41 -16.45 9.10
C LEU A 130 -8.45 -16.99 10.53
N ASN A 131 -7.56 -16.49 11.38
CA ASN A 131 -7.56 -16.78 12.79
C ASN A 131 -8.72 -16.04 13.45
N THR A 132 -9.63 -16.78 14.08
CA THR A 132 -10.85 -16.24 14.69
C THR A 132 -10.57 -15.24 15.80
N ASP A 133 -9.49 -15.42 16.57
CA ASP A 133 -9.11 -14.51 17.65
C ASP A 133 -8.62 -13.18 17.10
N MET A 134 -7.84 -13.21 16.02
CA MET A 134 -7.36 -12.00 15.34
C MET A 134 -8.51 -11.23 14.68
N VAL A 135 -9.46 -11.94 14.07
CA VAL A 135 -10.70 -11.38 13.52
C VAL A 135 -11.53 -10.72 14.62
N SER A 136 -11.68 -11.38 15.77
CA SER A 136 -12.42 -10.86 16.93
C SER A 136 -11.74 -9.64 17.53
N PHE A 137 -10.42 -9.69 17.71
CA PHE A 137 -9.60 -8.57 18.17
C PHE A 137 -9.81 -7.33 17.30
N ARG A 138 -9.61 -7.45 15.99
CA ARG A 138 -9.86 -6.37 15.03
C ARG A 138 -11.28 -5.82 15.16
N ASN A 139 -12.29 -6.68 15.20
CA ASN A 139 -13.68 -6.23 15.30
C ASN A 139 -13.95 -5.45 16.59
N ASN A 140 -13.34 -5.86 17.71
CA ASN A 140 -13.48 -5.14 18.97
C ASN A 140 -12.81 -3.75 18.88
N VAL A 141 -11.61 -3.66 18.30
CA VAL A 141 -10.90 -2.38 18.12
C VAL A 141 -11.68 -1.43 17.20
N ILE A 142 -12.08 -1.91 16.02
CA ILE A 142 -12.67 -1.05 14.98
C ILE A 142 -14.13 -0.70 15.28
N HIS A 143 -14.92 -1.65 15.78
CA HIS A 143 -16.38 -1.48 15.87
C HIS A 143 -16.91 -1.33 17.30
N LYS A 144 -16.16 -1.75 18.32
CA LYS A 144 -16.62 -1.71 19.72
C LYS A 144 -15.85 -0.71 20.59
N GLY A 145 -14.93 0.05 20.01
CA GLY A 145 -14.14 1.05 20.72
C GLY A 145 -13.17 0.46 21.74
N TYR A 146 -12.73 -0.80 21.55
CA TYR A 146 -11.69 -1.37 22.39
C TYR A 146 -10.36 -0.62 22.17
N ILE A 147 -9.76 -0.16 23.26
CA ILE A 147 -8.47 0.54 23.24
C ILE A 147 -7.37 -0.50 23.41
N ALA A 148 -6.78 -0.91 22.29
CA ALA A 148 -5.70 -1.89 22.29
C ALA A 148 -4.38 -1.32 22.82
N THR A 149 -3.58 -2.18 23.43
CA THR A 149 -2.19 -1.91 23.82
C THR A 149 -1.23 -2.05 22.62
N SER A 150 -0.03 -1.49 22.76
CA SER A 150 1.02 -1.62 21.73
C SER A 150 1.36 -3.09 21.43
N ASP A 151 1.42 -3.94 22.45
CA ASP A 151 1.75 -5.37 22.28
C ASP A 151 0.65 -6.13 21.53
N GLU A 152 -0.62 -5.85 21.81
CA GLU A 152 -1.74 -6.44 21.07
C GLU A 152 -1.75 -6.00 19.60
N VAL A 153 -1.48 -4.71 19.35
CA VAL A 153 -1.38 -4.18 17.98
C VAL A 153 -0.19 -4.81 17.26
N LYS A 154 0.96 -4.95 17.90
CA LYS A 154 2.14 -5.61 17.33
C LYS A 154 1.87 -7.08 17.01
N LYS A 155 1.15 -7.78 17.87
CA LYS A 155 0.71 -9.17 17.63
C LYS A 155 -0.21 -9.24 16.40
N TYR A 156 -1.17 -8.33 16.30
CA TYR A 156 -2.07 -8.25 15.14
C TYR A 156 -1.32 -7.89 13.85
N ALA A 157 -0.41 -6.92 13.92
CA ALA A 157 0.45 -6.51 12.81
C ALA A 157 1.27 -7.71 12.30
N ASN A 158 1.94 -8.44 13.20
CA ASN A 158 2.67 -9.66 12.82
C ASN A 158 1.79 -10.68 12.10
N TYR A 159 0.58 -10.89 12.59
CA TYR A 159 -0.40 -11.76 11.96
C TYR A 159 -0.76 -11.29 10.54
N THR A 160 -1.13 -10.01 10.38
CA THR A 160 -1.49 -9.48 9.06
C THR A 160 -0.31 -9.46 8.09
N THR A 161 0.89 -9.11 8.55
CA THR A 161 2.12 -9.13 7.73
C THR A 161 2.41 -10.53 7.22
N SER A 162 2.30 -11.55 8.07
CA SER A 162 2.51 -12.95 7.67
C SER A 162 1.53 -13.40 6.58
N LEU A 163 0.25 -12.99 6.70
CA LEU A 163 -0.75 -13.25 5.67
C LEU A 163 -0.43 -12.53 4.36
N GLN A 164 -0.04 -11.25 4.43
CA GLN A 164 0.33 -10.47 3.25
C GLN A 164 1.53 -11.08 2.54
N MET A 165 2.59 -11.44 3.27
CA MET A 165 3.78 -12.07 2.69
C MET A 165 3.45 -13.41 2.03
N THR A 166 2.57 -14.22 2.62
CA THR A 166 2.09 -15.45 1.98
C THR A 166 1.51 -15.20 0.59
N ILE A 167 0.73 -14.12 0.42
CA ILE A 167 0.10 -13.77 -0.84
C ILE A 167 1.12 -13.16 -1.81
N LEU A 168 1.91 -12.21 -1.32
CA LEU A 168 2.90 -11.48 -2.12
C LEU A 168 4.00 -12.40 -2.65
N ASN A 169 4.38 -13.43 -1.89
CA ASN A 169 5.34 -14.42 -2.34
C ASN A 169 4.83 -15.21 -3.56
N ILE A 170 3.56 -15.65 -3.53
CA ILE A 170 2.94 -16.32 -4.67
C ILE A 170 2.92 -15.38 -5.89
N LEU A 171 2.50 -14.14 -5.69
CA LEU A 171 2.42 -13.15 -6.77
C LEU A 171 3.79 -12.89 -7.40
N LYS A 172 4.82 -12.75 -6.58
CA LYS A 172 6.20 -12.53 -7.02
C LYS A 172 6.77 -13.74 -7.75
N SER A 173 6.49 -14.96 -7.30
CA SER A 173 7.07 -16.18 -7.88
C SER A 173 6.37 -16.64 -9.15
N GLU A 174 5.05 -16.48 -9.24
CA GLU A 174 4.22 -17.09 -10.29
C GLU A 174 3.54 -16.08 -11.22
N PHE A 175 3.42 -14.81 -10.80
CA PHE A 175 2.59 -13.81 -11.48
C PHE A 175 3.28 -12.45 -11.69
N SER A 176 4.61 -12.42 -11.79
CA SER A 176 5.38 -11.17 -11.87
C SER A 176 5.03 -10.33 -13.11
N GLU A 177 4.74 -10.99 -14.24
CA GLU A 177 4.35 -10.31 -15.48
C GLU A 177 2.96 -9.66 -15.34
N GLU A 178 2.00 -10.40 -14.78
CA GLU A 178 0.64 -9.93 -14.57
C GLU A 178 0.59 -8.81 -13.51
N CYS A 179 1.42 -8.90 -12.46
CA CYS A 179 1.61 -7.79 -11.51
C CYS A 179 2.08 -6.52 -12.22
N THR A 180 3.07 -6.65 -13.12
CA THR A 180 3.62 -5.52 -13.88
C THR A 180 2.56 -4.92 -14.81
N LYS A 181 1.79 -5.76 -15.52
CA LYS A 181 0.69 -5.30 -16.39
C LYS A 181 -0.37 -4.53 -15.59
N LEU A 182 -0.79 -5.08 -14.46
CA LEU A 182 -1.79 -4.44 -13.60
C LEU A 182 -1.28 -3.11 -13.03
N TYR A 183 -0.03 -3.06 -12.60
CA TYR A 183 0.60 -1.83 -12.10
C TYR A 183 0.54 -0.71 -13.16
N PHE A 184 0.97 -0.99 -14.39
CA PHE A 184 0.94 0.02 -15.45
C PHE A 184 -0.49 0.45 -15.82
N HIS A 185 -1.43 -0.48 -15.89
CA HIS A 185 -2.86 -0.16 -16.10
C HIS A 185 -3.39 0.81 -15.05
N GLN A 186 -3.12 0.55 -13.77
CA GLN A 186 -3.54 1.45 -12.69
C GLN A 186 -2.92 2.84 -12.82
N LYS A 187 -1.64 2.95 -13.22
CA LYS A 187 -0.99 4.25 -13.45
C LYS A 187 -1.58 4.98 -14.65
N GLU A 188 -1.94 4.28 -15.72
CA GLU A 188 -2.62 4.88 -16.88
C GLU A 188 -3.99 5.44 -16.50
N VAL A 189 -4.80 4.69 -15.76
CA VAL A 189 -6.10 5.14 -15.24
C VAL A 189 -5.93 6.40 -14.39
N ASN A 190 -4.94 6.41 -13.50
CA ASN A 190 -4.67 7.54 -12.61
C ASN A 190 -4.00 8.75 -13.32
N SER A 191 -3.45 8.56 -14.53
CA SER A 191 -2.77 9.62 -15.29
C SER A 191 -3.69 10.81 -15.62
N SER A 192 -4.99 10.55 -15.75
CA SER A 192 -6.03 11.56 -15.96
C SER A 192 -6.04 12.61 -14.85
N SER A 193 -6.04 12.15 -13.60
CA SER A 193 -6.04 13.00 -12.40
C SER A 193 -4.75 13.82 -12.31
N THR A 194 -3.60 13.21 -12.64
CA THR A 194 -2.32 13.91 -12.68
C THR A 194 -2.31 15.02 -13.73
N LYS A 195 -2.77 14.73 -14.96
CA LYS A 195 -2.83 15.71 -16.05
C LYS A 195 -3.77 16.88 -15.72
N GLU A 196 -4.91 16.61 -15.10
CA GLU A 196 -5.84 17.64 -14.63
C GLU A 196 -5.18 18.54 -13.59
N LEU A 197 -4.48 17.94 -12.62
CA LEU A 197 -3.77 18.67 -11.58
C LEU A 197 -2.63 19.52 -12.13
N GLN A 198 -1.85 18.99 -13.08
CA GLN A 198 -0.82 19.74 -13.79
C GLN A 198 -1.42 20.94 -14.53
N LYS A 199 -2.54 20.77 -15.23
CA LYS A 199 -3.23 21.87 -15.94
C LYS A 199 -3.70 22.96 -14.98
N LYS A 200 -4.27 22.57 -13.82
CA LYS A 200 -4.81 23.50 -12.82
C LYS A 200 -3.72 24.28 -12.09
N THR A 201 -2.61 23.62 -11.76
CA THR A 201 -1.57 24.18 -10.88
C THR A 201 -0.35 24.70 -11.64
N LYS A 202 -0.16 24.29 -12.89
CA LYS A 202 1.04 24.51 -13.71
C LYS A 202 2.32 23.94 -13.09
N LEU A 203 2.20 22.99 -12.17
CA LEU A 203 3.32 22.33 -11.53
C LEU A 203 3.84 21.15 -12.37
N GLN A 204 5.14 20.89 -12.31
CA GLN A 204 5.76 19.72 -12.92
C GLN A 204 5.39 18.44 -12.14
N PHE A 205 5.19 17.34 -12.86
CA PHE A 205 5.04 16.02 -12.27
C PHE A 205 6.40 15.35 -12.13
N VAL A 206 6.62 14.73 -10.98
CA VAL A 206 7.81 13.95 -10.66
C VAL A 206 7.36 12.61 -10.08
N ALA A 207 7.81 11.52 -10.70
CA ALA A 207 7.67 10.20 -10.13
C ALA A 207 8.66 10.07 -8.97
N THR A 208 8.15 9.85 -7.76
CA THR A 208 8.98 9.67 -6.57
C THR A 208 8.66 8.31 -5.98
N GLY A 209 9.64 7.42 -5.97
CA GLY A 209 9.52 6.10 -5.34
C GLY A 209 10.37 6.04 -4.09
N HIS A 210 9.76 5.70 -2.96
CA HIS A 210 10.51 5.05 -1.88
C HIS A 210 10.63 3.56 -2.19
N PRO A 211 11.52 2.80 -1.54
CA PRO A 211 11.41 1.34 -1.55
C PRO A 211 10.10 0.91 -0.87
N SER A 212 9.43 -0.13 -1.37
CA SER A 212 8.30 -0.72 -0.65
C SER A 212 8.79 -1.31 0.68
N ILE A 213 8.12 -1.01 1.80
CA ILE A 213 8.42 -1.67 3.08
C ILE A 213 8.17 -3.17 3.00
N LEU A 214 7.14 -3.58 2.24
CA LEU A 214 6.81 -4.99 2.04
C LEU A 214 7.83 -5.71 1.14
N LYS A 215 8.73 -4.98 0.47
CA LYS A 215 9.82 -5.49 -0.38
C LYS A 215 9.36 -6.50 -1.44
N TRP A 216 8.08 -6.49 -1.80
CA TRP A 216 7.48 -7.49 -2.68
C TRP A 216 7.94 -7.30 -4.14
N ASP A 217 8.29 -6.06 -4.49
CA ASP A 217 8.81 -5.62 -5.78
C ASP A 217 10.33 -5.82 -5.93
N ILE A 218 11.02 -6.30 -4.87
CA ILE A 218 12.48 -6.51 -4.88
C ILE A 218 12.79 -7.99 -5.15
N PRO A 219 13.41 -8.36 -6.29
CA PRO A 219 13.81 -9.73 -6.58
C PRO A 219 14.71 -10.31 -5.48
N GLY A 220 14.43 -11.55 -5.05
CA GLY A 220 15.23 -12.25 -4.03
C GLY A 220 15.10 -11.73 -2.58
N SER A 221 14.24 -10.74 -2.30
CA SER A 221 13.91 -10.37 -0.92
C SER A 221 13.34 -11.55 -0.13
N GLN A 222 13.76 -11.67 1.13
CA GLN A 222 13.26 -12.65 2.10
C GLN A 222 11.91 -12.20 2.69
N ASP A 223 11.23 -13.15 3.33
CA ASP A 223 10.00 -12.89 4.07
C ASP A 223 10.22 -11.80 5.11
N LEU A 224 9.36 -10.78 5.10
CA LEU A 224 9.43 -9.66 6.01
C LEU A 224 8.68 -10.00 7.31
N THR A 225 9.36 -9.90 8.44
CA THR A 225 8.75 -9.89 9.76
C THR A 225 8.27 -8.48 10.15
N ILE A 226 7.34 -8.38 11.10
CA ILE A 226 6.91 -7.06 11.59
C ILE A 226 8.07 -6.27 12.23
N ASP A 227 9.03 -6.95 12.85
CA ASP A 227 10.17 -6.30 13.49
C ASP A 227 11.12 -5.68 12.46
N GLU A 228 11.38 -6.38 11.35
CA GLU A 228 12.14 -5.83 10.23
C GLU A 228 11.40 -4.68 9.56
N ALA A 229 10.07 -4.78 9.41
CA ALA A 229 9.25 -3.70 8.87
C ALA A 229 9.31 -2.43 9.74
N ILE A 230 9.28 -2.59 11.06
CA ILE A 230 9.45 -1.54 12.06
C ILE A 230 10.84 -0.91 11.94
N GLU A 231 11.90 -1.71 11.82
CA GLU A 231 13.27 -1.22 11.66
C GLU A 231 13.45 -0.44 10.35
N ASP A 232 12.93 -0.97 9.24
CA ASP A 232 12.97 -0.31 7.94
C ASP A 232 12.19 1.00 7.94
N TYR A 233 11.01 1.03 8.57
CA TYR A 233 10.25 2.26 8.73
C TYR A 233 11.04 3.32 9.50
N LYS A 234 11.69 2.95 10.62
CA LYS A 234 12.55 3.89 11.37
C LYS A 234 13.71 4.38 10.53
N ARG A 235 14.35 3.49 9.78
CA ARG A 235 15.50 3.83 8.94
C ARG A 235 15.14 4.79 7.81
N ILE A 236 13.99 4.58 7.16
CA ILE A 236 13.57 5.32 5.97
C ILE A 236 12.78 6.57 6.37
N TYR A 237 11.74 6.43 7.18
CA TYR A 237 10.70 7.45 7.35
C TYR A 237 10.86 8.32 8.60
N GLU A 238 11.34 7.78 9.73
CA GLU A 238 11.58 8.64 10.92
C GLU A 238 12.65 9.70 10.65
N LYS A 239 13.61 9.42 9.77
CA LYS A 239 14.64 10.40 9.40
C LYS A 239 14.06 11.65 8.74
N PHE A 240 12.96 11.53 8.00
CA PHE A 240 12.31 12.66 7.33
C PHE A 240 11.39 13.46 8.26
N LYS A 241 11.12 12.97 9.48
CA LYS A 241 10.27 13.64 10.49
C LYS A 241 11.05 14.55 11.44
N LYS A 242 12.38 14.46 11.47
CA LYS A 242 13.27 15.28 12.31
C LYS A 242 13.65 16.57 11.60
#